data_AF-A0A523J044-F1
#
_entry.id   AF-A0A523J044-F1
#
_cell.length_a   1.000
_cell.length_b   1.000
_cell.length_c   1.000
_cell.angle_alpha   90.00
_cell.angle_beta   90.00
_cell.angle_gamma   90.00
#
_symmetry.space_group_name_H-M   'P 1'
#
loop_
_entity.id
_entity.type
_entity.pdbx_description
1 polymer ?
#
loop_
_entity_poly.entity_id
_entity_poly.type
_entity_poly.pdbx_seq_one_letter_code
_entity_poly.pdbx_strand_id
1 'polypeptide(L)'
;MQIEHCLLGTMGICSALVNSKPYTGKIKKGLWRRLVFLTGIIPRGRAKSPKAVIPTDQATESGLRELLAEAGLSAQKAAESDCDCWWKHFSFGVMKRDEALKFVEIHNKHHLKIIFDILSNH
;
A
#
# COMPACT_ATOMS: atom_id res chain seq x y z
N MET A 1 -5.81 -4.52 13.31
CA MET A 1 -4.96 -5.68 12.94
C MET A 1 -4.08 -5.41 11.70
N GLN A 2 -2.85 -5.95 11.65
CA GLN A 2 -1.88 -5.72 10.56
C GLN A 2 -2.35 -6.19 9.17
N ILE A 3 -3.04 -7.34 9.10
CA ILE A 3 -3.55 -7.93 7.85
C ILE A 3 -4.59 -7.02 7.21
N GLU A 4 -5.63 -6.65 7.95
CA GLU A 4 -6.68 -5.75 7.46
C GLU A 4 -6.12 -4.41 6.95
N HIS A 5 -5.16 -3.81 7.67
CA HIS A 5 -4.49 -2.57 7.25
C HIS A 5 -3.79 -2.72 5.88
N CYS A 6 -3.06 -3.83 5.70
CA CYS A 6 -2.36 -4.16 4.46
C CYS A 6 -3.33 -4.29 3.28
N LEU A 7 -4.48 -4.93 3.50
CA LEU A 7 -5.50 -5.15 2.47
C LEU A 7 -6.22 -3.84 2.10
N LEU A 8 -6.67 -3.07 3.11
CA LEU A 8 -7.30 -1.76 2.89
C LEU A 8 -6.35 -0.77 2.20
N GLY A 9 -5.07 -0.77 2.59
CA GLY A 9 -4.03 0.02 1.95
C GLY A 9 -3.85 -0.34 0.48
N THR A 10 -3.77 -1.63 0.17
CA THR A 10 -3.67 -2.15 -1.20
C THR A 10 -4.86 -1.69 -2.04
N MET A 11 -6.08 -1.91 -1.55
CA MET A 11 -7.31 -1.51 -2.25
C MET A 11 -7.39 0.00 -2.47
N GLY A 12 -7.08 0.80 -1.45
CA GLY A 12 -7.09 2.26 -1.54
C GLY A 12 -6.12 2.80 -2.58
N ILE A 13 -4.90 2.26 -2.63
CA ILE A 13 -3.89 2.65 -3.63
C ILE A 13 -4.32 2.22 -5.03
N CYS A 14 -4.74 0.96 -5.20
CA CYS A 14 -5.13 0.42 -6.50
C CYS A 14 -6.36 1.11 -7.07
N SER A 15 -7.37 1.38 -6.23
CA SER A 15 -8.56 2.14 -6.62
C SER A 15 -8.19 3.58 -7.03
N ALA A 16 -7.28 4.23 -6.31
CA ALA A 16 -6.81 5.56 -6.69
C ALA A 16 -6.07 5.56 -8.04
N LEU A 17 -5.29 4.53 -8.35
CA LEU A 17 -4.64 4.38 -9.65
C LEU A 17 -5.66 4.27 -10.77
N VAL A 18 -6.59 3.32 -10.68
CA VAL A 18 -7.58 3.04 -11.74
C VAL A 18 -8.48 4.25 -12.01
N ASN A 19 -8.77 5.06 -10.99
CA ASN A 19 -9.62 6.25 -11.11
C ASN A 19 -8.86 7.54 -11.45
N SER A 20 -7.53 7.48 -11.61
CA SER A 20 -6.71 8.66 -11.89
C SER A 20 -6.77 9.06 -13.37
N LYS A 21 -6.75 10.37 -13.63
CA LYS A 21 -6.51 10.93 -14.98
C LYS A 21 -5.01 11.11 -15.21
N PRO A 22 -4.48 11.16 -16.44
CA PRO A 22 -3.05 11.35 -16.68
C PRO A 22 -2.45 12.51 -15.89
N TYR A 23 -1.35 12.27 -15.16
CA TYR A 23 -0.66 13.30 -14.39
C TYR A 23 0.27 14.13 -15.27
N THR A 24 0.04 15.43 -15.35
CA THR A 24 0.82 16.39 -16.16
C THR A 24 1.83 17.21 -15.33
N GLY A 25 1.88 17.01 -14.01
CA GLY A 25 2.78 17.74 -13.13
C GLY A 25 4.19 17.14 -13.01
N LYS A 26 5.10 17.88 -12.37
CA LYS A 26 6.45 17.38 -12.07
C LYS A 26 6.43 16.40 -10.89
N ILE A 27 6.98 15.20 -11.11
CA ILE A 27 7.17 14.20 -10.05
C ILE A 27 8.44 14.54 -9.26
N LYS A 28 8.29 14.89 -7.98
CA LYS A 28 9.42 15.09 -7.05
C LYS A 28 9.68 13.81 -6.27
N LYS A 29 10.88 13.24 -6.40
CA LYS A 29 11.31 12.05 -5.63
C LYS A 29 12.22 12.49 -4.48
N GLY A 30 11.70 12.48 -3.26
CA GLY A 30 12.46 12.82 -2.05
C GLY A 30 13.46 11.72 -1.66
N LEU A 31 14.46 12.09 -0.85
CA LEU A 31 15.49 11.16 -0.34
C LEU A 31 14.87 9.95 0.39
N TRP A 32 13.82 10.19 1.20
CA TRP A 32 13.15 9.10 1.91
C TRP A 32 12.52 8.06 1.00
N ARG A 33 11.82 8.50 -0.05
CA ARG A 33 11.26 7.60 -1.05
C ARG A 33 12.37 6.76 -1.67
N ARG A 34 13.50 7.37 -2.07
CA ARG A 34 14.62 6.65 -2.68
C ARG A 34 15.17 5.56 -1.75
N LEU A 35 15.36 5.88 -0.47
CA LEU A 35 15.86 4.93 0.52
C LEU A 35 14.90 3.76 0.74
N VAL A 36 13.60 4.02 0.87
CA VAL A 36 12.58 2.96 1.03
C VAL A 36 12.50 2.08 -0.21
N PHE A 37 12.51 2.65 -1.41
CA PHE A 37 12.46 1.85 -2.65
C PHE A 37 13.74 1.06 -2.90
N LEU A 38 14.90 1.56 -2.46
CA LEU A 38 16.18 0.86 -2.59
C LEU A 38 16.31 -0.29 -1.60
N THR A 39 15.89 -0.08 -0.34
CA THR A 39 16.11 -1.04 0.75
C THR A 39 14.92 -1.97 0.99
N GLY A 40 13.71 -1.57 0.56
CA GLY A 40 12.47 -2.22 0.95
C GLY A 40 12.11 -2.07 2.44
N ILE A 41 12.83 -1.22 3.19
CA ILE A 41 12.66 -1.08 4.64
C ILE A 41 11.83 0.17 4.95
N ILE A 42 10.73 -0.02 5.67
CA ILE A 42 9.94 1.05 6.28
C ILE A 42 10.23 1.07 7.79
N PRO A 43 10.74 2.18 8.34
CA PRO A 43 11.00 2.30 9.79
C PRO A 43 9.70 2.26 10.61
N ARG A 44 9.67 1.44 11.66
CA ARG A 44 8.53 1.34 12.60
C ARG A 44 8.42 2.58 13.48
N GLY A 45 7.21 2.87 13.95
CA GLY A 45 6.94 3.93 14.94
C GLY A 45 7.03 5.37 14.43
N ARG A 46 7.32 5.59 13.13
CA ARG A 46 7.49 6.95 12.57
C ARG A 46 6.29 7.51 11.82
N ALA A 47 5.39 6.65 11.33
CA ALA A 47 4.25 7.06 10.53
C ALA A 47 2.92 6.67 11.21
N LYS A 48 1.91 7.53 11.07
CA LYS A 48 0.52 7.23 11.45
C LYS A 48 -0.26 6.81 10.21
N SER A 49 -1.02 5.73 10.32
CA SER A 49 -1.91 5.28 9.23
C SER A 49 -3.07 6.27 9.04
N PRO A 50 -3.45 6.59 7.79
CA PRO A 50 -4.65 7.38 7.51
C PRO A 50 -5.91 6.72 8.07
N LYS A 51 -6.89 7.52 8.50
CA LYS A 51 -8.16 7.02 9.07
C LYS A 51 -8.87 5.98 8.19
N ALA A 52 -8.82 6.17 6.87
CA ALA A 52 -9.48 5.31 5.90
C ALA A 52 -8.92 3.87 5.82
N VAL A 53 -7.74 3.62 6.40
CA VAL A 53 -7.09 2.30 6.42
C VAL A 53 -6.79 1.87 7.85
N ILE A 54 -7.49 2.44 8.84
CA ILE A 54 -7.43 1.98 10.22
C ILE A 54 -8.31 0.72 10.32
N PRO A 55 -7.73 -0.43 10.69
CA PRO A 55 -8.47 -1.66 10.97
C PRO A 55 -9.58 -1.46 11.99
N THR A 56 -10.68 -2.19 11.83
CA THR A 56 -11.71 -2.25 12.88
C THR A 56 -11.37 -3.34 13.90
N ASP A 57 -11.79 -3.19 15.15
CA ASP A 57 -11.56 -4.21 16.20
C ASP A 57 -12.44 -5.47 16.04
N GLN A 58 -13.16 -5.59 14.91
CA GLN A 58 -14.18 -6.61 14.68
C GLN A 58 -13.87 -7.51 13.46
N ALA A 59 -12.65 -7.47 12.92
CA ALA A 59 -12.30 -8.29 11.77
C ALA A 59 -12.45 -9.79 12.06
N THR A 60 -13.34 -10.47 11.32
CA THR A 60 -13.51 -11.92 11.35
C THR A 60 -12.62 -12.59 10.30
N GLU A 61 -12.30 -13.87 10.47
CA GLU A 61 -11.52 -14.62 9.48
C GLU A 61 -12.20 -14.61 8.09
N SER A 62 -13.51 -14.83 8.06
CA SER A 62 -14.27 -14.81 6.79
C SER A 62 -14.19 -13.45 6.12
N GLY A 63 -14.38 -12.36 6.87
CA GLY A 63 -14.28 -11.00 6.35
C GLY A 63 -12.87 -10.67 5.83
N LEU A 64 -11.81 -11.19 6.46
CA LEU A 64 -10.45 -11.02 5.96
C LEU A 64 -10.19 -11.80 4.66
N ARG A 65 -10.78 -12.99 4.51
CA ARG A 65 -10.68 -13.78 3.28
C ARG A 65 -11.39 -13.10 2.12
N GLU A 66 -12.57 -12.53 2.38
CA GLU A 66 -13.31 -11.70 1.41
C GLU A 66 -12.47 -10.47 1.02
N LEU A 67 -11.98 -9.73 2.00
CA LEU A 67 -11.15 -8.54 1.79
C LEU A 67 -9.85 -8.87 1.03
N LEU A 68 -9.26 -10.05 1.27
CA LEU A 68 -8.09 -10.53 0.52
C LEU A 68 -8.42 -10.77 -0.96
N ALA A 69 -9.56 -11.39 -1.25
CA ALA A 69 -10.01 -11.60 -2.62
C ALA A 69 -10.25 -10.26 -3.33
N GLU A 70 -10.91 -9.31 -2.67
CA GLU A 70 -11.15 -7.96 -3.20
C GLU A 70 -9.86 -7.16 -3.44
N ALA A 71 -8.91 -7.24 -2.51
CA ALA A 71 -7.58 -6.64 -2.67
C ALA A 71 -6.82 -7.24 -3.85
N GLY A 72 -6.90 -8.56 -4.05
CA GLY A 72 -6.31 -9.25 -5.20
C GLY A 72 -6.89 -8.77 -6.53
N LEU A 73 -8.22 -8.69 -6.63
CA LEU A 73 -8.90 -8.17 -7.82
C LEU A 73 -8.56 -6.70 -8.09
N SER A 74 -8.44 -5.89 -7.04
CA SER A 74 -8.07 -4.48 -7.16
C SER A 74 -6.63 -4.32 -7.68
N ALA A 75 -5.71 -5.13 -7.17
CA ALA A 75 -4.32 -5.14 -7.62
C ALA A 75 -4.18 -5.59 -9.08
N GLN A 76 -4.95 -6.61 -9.50
CA GLN A 76 -4.98 -7.05 -10.89
C GLN A 76 -5.46 -5.92 -11.81
N LYS A 77 -6.60 -5.29 -11.51
CA LYS A 77 -7.13 -4.16 -12.29
C LYS A 77 -6.14 -3.00 -12.39
N ALA A 78 -5.42 -2.71 -11.31
CA ALA A 78 -4.40 -1.66 -11.30
C ALA A 78 -3.13 -2.06 -12.07
N ALA A 79 -2.79 -3.34 -12.19
CA ALA A 79 -1.69 -3.81 -13.02
C ALA A 79 -2.01 -3.73 -14.51
N GLU A 80 -3.27 -3.98 -14.87
CA GLU A 80 -3.80 -3.91 -16.25
C GLU A 80 -4.14 -2.48 -16.70
N SER A 81 -4.21 -1.51 -15.76
CA SER A 81 -4.51 -0.11 -16.08
C SER A 81 -3.39 0.57 -16.86
N ASP A 82 -3.65 1.75 -17.42
CA ASP A 82 -2.64 2.56 -18.11
C ASP A 82 -1.42 2.86 -17.21
N CYS A 83 -0.21 2.85 -17.78
CA CYS A 83 1.03 3.13 -17.05
C CYS A 83 1.11 4.59 -16.56
N ASP A 84 0.33 5.49 -17.17
CA ASP A 84 0.25 6.90 -16.80
C ASP A 84 -0.70 7.20 -15.63
N CYS A 85 -1.48 6.21 -15.19
CA CYS A 85 -2.22 6.26 -13.94
C CYS A 85 -1.27 6.58 -12.77
N TRP A 86 -1.78 7.29 -11.77
CA TRP A 86 -0.96 7.79 -10.67
C TRP A 86 -1.69 7.84 -9.35
N TRP A 87 -0.90 7.81 -8.30
CA TRP A 87 -1.35 7.98 -6.92
C TRP A 87 -0.39 8.93 -6.21
N LYS A 88 -0.91 9.76 -5.29
CA LYS A 88 -0.10 10.69 -4.50
C LYS A 88 -0.04 10.22 -3.05
N HIS A 89 1.16 9.82 -2.65
CA HIS A 89 1.47 9.58 -1.25
C HIS A 89 1.83 10.89 -0.55
N PHE A 90 1.37 11.08 0.69
CA PHE A 90 1.59 12.32 1.45
C PHE A 90 3.08 12.65 1.64
N SER A 91 3.93 11.63 1.82
CA SER A 91 5.37 11.82 2.07
C SER A 91 6.24 11.55 0.83
N PHE A 92 5.78 10.69 -0.08
CA PHE A 92 6.58 10.26 -1.25
C PHE A 92 6.20 10.98 -2.55
N GLY A 93 5.19 11.85 -2.48
CA GLY A 93 4.67 12.57 -3.62
C GLY A 93 3.95 11.65 -4.60
N VAL A 94 3.94 12.06 -5.86
CA VAL A 94 3.25 11.35 -6.94
C VAL A 94 4.06 10.14 -7.38
N MET A 95 3.39 9.01 -7.55
CA MET A 95 3.91 7.76 -8.09
C MET A 95 3.04 7.34 -9.26
N LYS A 96 3.69 6.92 -10.35
CA LYS A 96 3.03 6.27 -11.48
C LYS A 96 2.66 4.83 -11.11
N ARG A 97 1.82 4.19 -11.93
CA ARG A 97 1.28 2.84 -11.72
C ARG A 97 2.32 1.87 -11.17
N ASP A 98 3.42 1.66 -11.88
CA ASP A 98 4.43 0.65 -11.52
C ASP A 98 5.14 0.98 -10.20
N GLU A 99 5.40 2.26 -9.94
CA GLU A 99 6.02 2.69 -8.67
C GLU A 99 5.05 2.54 -7.49
N ALA A 100 3.76 2.82 -7.71
CA ALA A 100 2.74 2.64 -6.69
C ALA A 100 2.52 1.15 -6.37
N LEU A 101 2.47 0.28 -7.39
CA LEU A 101 2.39 -1.18 -7.20
C LEU A 101 3.64 -1.73 -6.51
N LYS A 102 4.84 -1.21 -6.85
CA LYS A 102 6.06 -1.56 -6.13
C LYS A 102 6.02 -1.12 -4.67
N PHE A 103 5.44 0.04 -4.37
CA PHE A 103 5.25 0.48 -3.00
C PHE A 103 4.27 -0.41 -2.23
N VAL A 104 3.17 -0.85 -2.85
CA VAL A 104 2.25 -1.83 -2.25
C VAL A 104 3.00 -3.10 -1.86
N GLU A 105 3.87 -3.63 -2.73
CA GLU A 105 4.69 -4.81 -2.41
C GLU A 105 5.61 -4.57 -1.20
N ILE A 106 6.32 -3.44 -1.17
CA ILE A 106 7.21 -3.06 -0.06
C ILE A 106 6.44 -2.92 1.26
N HIS A 107 5.30 -2.24 1.22
CA HIS A 107 4.41 -2.02 2.36
C HIS A 107 3.86 -3.34 2.90
N ASN A 108 3.36 -4.22 2.02
CA ASN A 108 2.83 -5.52 2.41
C ASN A 108 3.91 -6.41 3.04
N LYS A 109 5.12 -6.44 2.46
CA LYS A 109 6.28 -7.16 3.05
C LYS A 109 6.67 -6.61 4.41
N HIS A 110 6.61 -5.29 4.61
CA HIS A 110 6.84 -4.67 5.90
C HIS A 110 5.83 -5.15 6.95
N HIS A 111 4.55 -5.22 6.61
CA HIS A 111 3.50 -5.72 7.51
C HIS A 111 3.63 -7.22 7.82
N LEU A 112 3.96 -8.04 6.82
CA LEU A 112 4.27 -9.45 7.05
C LEU A 112 5.43 -9.62 8.04
N LYS A 113 6.49 -8.80 7.92
CA LYS A 113 7.59 -8.81 8.90
C LYS A 113 7.13 -8.44 10.31
N ILE A 114 6.21 -7.48 10.46
CA ILE A 114 5.64 -7.15 11.79
C ILE A 114 4.87 -8.34 12.35
N ILE A 115 4.05 -9.01 11.53
CA ILE A 115 3.28 -10.19 11.97
C ILE A 115 4.22 -11.31 12.39
N PHE A 116 5.24 -11.63 11.59
CA PHE A 116 6.23 -12.65 11.94
C PHE A 116 6.94 -12.30 13.25
N ASP A 117 7.40 -11.06 13.42
CA ASP A 117 8.04 -10.64 14.67
C ASP A 117 7.09 -10.76 15.88
N ILE A 118 5.79 -10.49 15.72
CA ILE A 118 4.80 -10.71 16.80
C ILE A 118 4.69 -12.19 17.14
N LEU A 119 4.60 -13.05 16.13
CA LEU A 119 4.45 -14.51 16.31
C LEU A 119 5.73 -15.18 16.84
N SER A 120 6.91 -14.66 16.51
CA SER A 120 8.21 -15.20 16.94
C SER A 120 8.70 -14.68 18.29
N ASN A 121 8.09 -13.61 18.84
CA ASN A 121 8.37 -13.13 20.19
C ASN A 121 7.41 -13.74 21.24
N HIS A 122 6.89 -14.94 20.95
CA HIS A 122 6.17 -15.81 21.86
C HIS A 122 6.95 -17.11 22.08
#